data_AF-A0A914MCB3-F1
#
_entry.id   AF-A0A914MCB3-F1
#
_cell.length_a   1.000
_cell.length_b   1.000
_cell.length_c   1.000
_cell.angle_alpha   90.00
_cell.angle_beta   90.00
_cell.angle_gamma   90.00
#
_symmetry.space_group_name_H-M   'P 1'
#
loop_
_entity.id
_entity.type
_entity.pdbx_description
1 polymer ?
#
loop_
_entity_poly.entity_id
_entity_poly.type
_entity_poly.pdbx_seq_one_letter_code
_entity_poly.pdbx_strand_id
1 'polypeptide(L)'
;MELLPYEIGVSVLFPPNTATEGFDEELKNMPEQVRQISNSAGVFPPKQVAAALIRSIRMGDFWTCVGLEGKMLGFLSAAASPETNFVNAVMQIFFAGIIRGIMLIYTAQFNAIIKNCYKKAK
;
A
#
# COMPACT_ATOMS: atom_id res chain seq x y z
N MET A 1 17.09 3.99 -14.57
CA MET A 1 16.05 4.69 -15.35
C MET A 1 16.44 4.63 -16.82
N GLU A 2 15.87 3.69 -17.56
CA GLU A 2 16.19 3.52 -18.99
C GLU A 2 15.65 4.67 -19.85
N LEU A 3 14.55 5.29 -19.40
CA LEU A 3 13.89 6.38 -20.11
C LEU A 3 14.45 7.78 -19.79
N LEU A 4 15.45 7.88 -18.90
CA LEU A 4 16.04 9.14 -18.47
C LEU A 4 16.55 10.01 -19.65
N PRO A 5 17.23 9.46 -20.69
CA PRO A 5 17.70 10.25 -21.82
C PRO A 5 16.58 10.85 -22.69
N TYR A 6 15.34 10.37 -22.54
CA TYR A 6 14.17 10.82 -23.31
C TYR A 6 13.27 11.76 -22.51
N GLU A 7 13.64 12.12 -21.28
CA GLU A 7 12.85 12.98 -20.39
C GLU A 7 11.46 12.42 -20.08
N ILE A 8 11.30 11.09 -20.10
CA ILE A 8 10.05 10.41 -19.77
C ILE A 8 10.09 9.92 -18.31
N GLY A 9 9.19 10.46 -17.50
CA GLY A 9 8.96 10.01 -16.13
C GLY A 9 8.10 8.75 -16.05
N VAL A 10 8.38 7.89 -15.07
CA VAL A 10 7.59 6.68 -14.77
C VAL A 10 7.10 6.79 -13.34
N SER A 11 5.80 6.54 -13.13
CA SER A 11 5.17 6.52 -11.80
C SER A 11 4.36 5.24 -11.62
N VAL A 12 4.54 4.55 -10.50
CA VAL A 12 3.80 3.33 -10.13
C VAL A 12 2.76 3.65 -9.06
N LEU A 13 1.49 3.34 -9.30
CA LEU A 13 0.43 3.44 -8.30
C LEU A 13 0.32 2.14 -7.49
N PHE A 14 0.35 2.25 -6.18
CA PHE A 14 0.01 1.17 -5.24
C PHE A 14 -1.33 1.51 -4.55
N PRO A 15 -2.47 1.16 -5.17
CA PRO A 15 -3.76 1.56 -4.64
C PRO A 15 -4.15 0.70 -3.42
N PRO A 16 -4.84 1.28 -2.42
CA PRO A 16 -5.48 0.52 -1.36
C PRO A 16 -6.80 -0.07 -1.89
N ASN A 17 -7.54 -0.76 -1.02
CA ASN A 17 -8.94 -1.08 -1.30
C ASN A 17 -9.68 0.19 -1.70
N THR A 18 -10.21 0.20 -2.91
CA THR A 18 -10.84 1.36 -3.54
C THR A 18 -12.29 1.02 -3.81
N ALA A 19 -13.22 1.91 -3.44
CA ALA A 19 -14.66 1.73 -3.63
C ALA A 19 -15.03 1.76 -5.12
N THR A 20 -14.79 0.64 -5.78
CA THR A 20 -15.09 0.39 -7.19
C THR A 20 -16.12 -0.73 -7.28
N GLU A 21 -16.89 -0.75 -8.37
CA GLU A 21 -17.83 -1.84 -8.65
C GLU A 21 -17.13 -3.21 -8.63
N GLY A 22 -15.87 -3.28 -9.09
CA GLY A 22 -15.06 -4.50 -9.05
C GLY A 22 -14.77 -4.98 -7.62
N PHE A 23 -14.51 -4.05 -6.69
CA PHE A 23 -14.31 -4.40 -5.28
C PHE A 23 -15.62 -4.88 -4.63
N ASP A 24 -16.76 -4.29 -5.01
CA ASP A 24 -18.07 -4.74 -4.54
C ASP A 24 -18.39 -6.17 -5.01
N GLU A 25 -18.02 -6.53 -6.24
CA GLU A 25 -18.14 -7.91 -6.73
C GLU A 25 -17.20 -8.88 -6.02
N GLU A 26 -15.94 -8.48 -5.78
CA GLU A 26 -14.96 -9.28 -5.03
C GLU A 26 -15.47 -9.60 -3.62
N LEU A 27 -16.08 -8.61 -2.94
CA LEU A 27 -16.61 -8.77 -1.60
C LEU A 27 -17.67 -9.88 -1.50
N LYS A 28 -18.47 -10.14 -2.53
CA LYS A 28 -19.54 -11.15 -2.48
C LYS A 28 -19.02 -12.56 -2.21
N ASN A 29 -17.85 -12.89 -2.75
CA ASN A 29 -17.25 -14.23 -2.67
C ASN A 29 -16.01 -14.28 -1.76
N MET A 30 -15.68 -13.17 -1.10
CA MET A 30 -14.49 -13.06 -0.26
C MET A 30 -14.60 -13.93 1.01
N PRO A 31 -13.65 -14.84 1.26
CA PRO A 31 -13.63 -15.65 2.48
C PRO A 31 -13.53 -14.80 3.76
N GLU A 32 -14.06 -15.30 4.89
CA GLU A 32 -14.10 -14.59 6.18
C GLU A 32 -12.71 -14.06 6.58
N GLN A 33 -11.66 -14.89 6.52
CA GLN A 33 -10.30 -14.49 6.89
C GLN A 33 -9.76 -13.35 6.02
N VAL A 34 -10.03 -13.38 4.72
CA VAL A 34 -9.58 -12.34 3.78
C VAL A 34 -10.33 -11.05 4.06
N ARG A 35 -11.65 -11.12 4.29
CA ARG A 35 -12.47 -9.95 4.63
C ARG A 35 -12.00 -9.28 5.93
N GLN A 36 -11.69 -10.06 6.97
CA GLN A 36 -11.18 -9.52 8.23
C GLN A 36 -9.82 -8.83 8.08
N ILE A 37 -8.89 -9.43 7.33
CA ILE A 37 -7.58 -8.82 7.06
C ILE A 37 -7.74 -7.56 6.18
N SER A 38 -8.51 -7.67 5.09
CA SER A 38 -8.72 -6.60 4.11
C SER A 38 -9.38 -5.35 4.72
N ASN A 39 -10.23 -5.53 5.74
CA ASN A 39 -10.87 -4.42 6.44
C ASN A 39 -9.92 -3.60 7.36
N SER A 40 -8.67 -4.03 7.59
CA SER A 40 -7.76 -3.30 8.49
C SER A 40 -7.35 -1.92 7.97
N ALA A 41 -7.28 -1.76 6.64
CA ALA A 41 -6.76 -0.57 5.98
C ALA A 41 -7.83 0.45 5.52
N GLY A 42 -9.11 0.11 5.70
CA GLY A 42 -10.24 0.90 5.20
C GLY A 42 -10.41 0.86 3.69
N VAL A 43 -11.46 1.54 3.20
CA VAL A 43 -11.79 1.65 1.77
C VAL A 43 -11.74 3.12 1.34
N PHE A 44 -11.09 3.40 0.22
CA PHE A 44 -10.87 4.75 -0.28
C PHE A 44 -11.77 5.08 -1.48
N PRO A 45 -12.26 6.32 -1.61
CA PRO A 45 -12.97 6.77 -2.81
C PRO A 45 -12.04 6.75 -4.04
N PRO A 46 -12.49 6.28 -5.22
CA PRO A 46 -11.70 6.29 -6.45
C PRO A 46 -11.14 7.66 -6.80
N LYS A 47 -11.93 8.72 -6.59
CA LYS A 47 -11.52 10.11 -6.84
C LYS A 47 -10.30 10.52 -5.99
N GLN A 48 -10.20 10.04 -4.76
CA GLN A 48 -9.07 10.33 -3.89
C GLN A 48 -7.80 9.63 -4.38
N VAL A 49 -7.92 8.36 -4.80
CA VAL A 49 -6.81 7.57 -5.35
C VAL A 49 -6.31 8.18 -6.66
N ALA A 50 -7.22 8.56 -7.55
CA ALA A 50 -6.90 9.23 -8.81
C ALA A 50 -6.21 10.58 -8.58
N ALA A 51 -6.72 11.40 -7.64
CA ALA A 51 -6.11 12.69 -7.31
C ALA A 51 -4.69 12.53 -6.75
N ALA A 52 -4.45 11.50 -5.94
CA ALA A 52 -3.11 11.18 -5.43
C ALA A 52 -2.15 10.83 -6.58
N LEU A 53 -2.57 9.97 -7.51
CA LEU A 53 -1.76 9.58 -8.67
C LEU A 53 -1.40 10.78 -9.55
N ILE A 54 -2.39 11.60 -9.93
CA ILE A 54 -2.16 12.77 -10.77
C ILE A 54 -1.20 13.77 -10.09
N ARG A 55 -1.33 13.94 -8.78
CA ARG A 55 -0.40 14.78 -8.01
C ARG A 55 1.03 14.22 -8.06
N SER A 56 1.21 12.93 -7.83
CA SER A 56 2.53 12.29 -7.84
C SER A 56 3.19 12.34 -9.21
N ILE A 57 2.43 12.09 -10.29
CA ILE A 57 2.92 12.28 -11.67
C ILE A 57 3.40 13.73 -11.87
N ARG A 58 2.62 14.73 -11.44
CA ARG A 58 2.98 16.14 -11.57
C ARG A 58 4.24 16.52 -10.77
N MET A 59 4.48 15.89 -9.63
CA MET A 59 5.67 16.13 -8.80
C MET A 59 6.90 15.34 -9.27
N GLY A 60 6.73 14.43 -10.26
CA GLY A 60 7.79 13.53 -10.69
C GLY A 60 8.10 12.43 -9.67
N ASP A 61 7.13 12.06 -8.83
CA ASP A 61 7.29 10.95 -7.89
C ASP A 61 7.36 9.62 -8.66
N PHE A 62 8.30 8.75 -8.31
CA PHE A 62 8.41 7.42 -8.91
C PHE A 62 7.26 6.49 -8.51
N TRP A 63 6.64 6.74 -7.36
CA TRP A 63 5.58 5.90 -6.82
C TRP A 63 4.52 6.70 -6.07
N THR A 64 3.29 6.18 -6.08
CA THR A 64 2.16 6.74 -5.38
C THR A 64 1.61 5.72 -4.39
N CYS A 65 1.75 6.02 -3.10
CA CYS A 65 1.06 5.32 -2.03
C CYS A 65 -0.06 6.20 -1.46
N VAL A 66 -1.24 5.61 -1.23
CA VAL A 66 -2.40 6.33 -0.69
C VAL A 66 -2.62 5.96 0.77
N GLY A 67 -2.97 6.96 1.59
CA GLY A 67 -3.19 6.77 3.02
C GLY A 67 -1.90 6.60 3.82
N LEU A 68 -2.05 6.45 5.14
CA LEU A 68 -0.92 6.29 6.06
C LEU A 68 -0.30 4.89 5.93
N GLU A 69 -1.12 3.85 5.96
CA GLU A 69 -0.66 2.47 5.87
C GLU A 69 0.05 2.19 4.54
N GLY A 70 -0.52 2.67 3.42
CA GLY A 70 0.12 2.58 2.11
C GLY A 70 1.50 3.25 2.08
N LYS A 71 1.64 4.43 2.70
CA LYS A 71 2.95 5.12 2.82
C LYS A 71 3.92 4.34 3.70
N MET A 72 3.48 3.80 4.83
CA MET A 72 4.33 2.97 5.69
C MET A 72 4.82 1.73 4.94
N LEU A 73 3.93 1.06 4.20
CA LEU A 73 4.29 -0.10 3.39
C LEU A 73 5.25 0.28 2.26
N GLY A 74 5.03 1.43 1.61
CA GLY A 74 5.94 2.01 0.63
C GLY A 74 7.34 2.21 1.24
N PHE A 75 7.44 2.90 2.37
CA PHE A 75 8.73 3.13 3.03
C PHE A 75 9.44 1.84 3.42
N LEU A 76 8.70 0.84 3.89
CA LEU A 76 9.27 -0.47 4.21
C LEU A 76 9.75 -1.25 2.98
N SER A 77 9.10 -1.05 1.83
CA SER A 77 9.39 -1.76 0.58
C SER A 77 10.30 -0.98 -0.38
N ALA A 78 10.82 0.18 0.04
CA ALA A 78 11.66 1.05 -0.78
C ALA A 78 12.87 0.33 -1.37
N ALA A 79 13.61 -0.44 -0.58
CA ALA A 79 14.78 -1.19 -1.04
C ALA A 79 15.69 -0.34 -1.97
N ALA A 80 15.73 -0.65 -3.27
CA ALA A 80 16.51 0.05 -4.29
C ALA A 80 15.63 0.90 -5.26
N SER A 81 14.37 1.16 -4.91
CA SER A 81 13.48 2.00 -5.72
C SER A 81 13.99 3.44 -5.78
N PRO A 82 13.86 4.13 -6.92
CA PRO A 82 14.14 5.56 -7.00
C PRO A 82 13.25 6.35 -6.02
N GLU A 83 13.85 7.32 -5.32
CA GLU A 83 13.13 8.28 -4.49
C GLU A 83 13.51 9.69 -4.92
N THR A 84 12.51 10.44 -5.38
CA THR A 84 12.70 11.80 -5.90
C THR A 84 12.50 12.87 -4.81
N ASN A 85 11.92 12.49 -3.66
CA ASN A 85 11.71 13.38 -2.53
C ASN A 85 12.73 13.14 -1.41
N PHE A 86 13.59 14.13 -1.16
CA PHE A 86 14.62 14.06 -0.13
C PHE A 86 14.08 13.78 1.28
N VAL A 87 12.94 14.37 1.65
CA VAL A 87 12.33 14.14 2.96
C VAL A 87 11.87 12.69 3.08
N ASN A 88 11.24 12.13 2.04
CA ASN A 88 10.86 10.72 2.04
C ASN A 88 12.08 9.80 2.15
N ALA A 89 13.17 10.09 1.44
CA ALA A 89 14.41 9.31 1.51
C ALA A 89 14.99 9.31 2.94
N VAL A 90 15.04 10.47 3.59
CA VAL A 90 15.44 10.57 5.00
C VAL A 90 14.51 9.75 5.90
N MET A 91 13.19 9.88 5.72
CA MET A 91 12.22 9.13 6.52
C MET A 91 12.35 7.61 6.33
N GLN A 92 12.63 7.14 5.11
CA GLN A 92 12.86 5.73 4.82
C GLN A 92 14.08 5.20 5.60
N ILE A 93 15.20 5.94 5.58
CA ILE A 93 16.43 5.51 6.25
C ILE A 93 16.24 5.41 7.77
N PHE A 94 15.65 6.42 8.40
CA PHE A 94 15.55 6.46 9.86
C PHE A 94 14.40 5.61 10.42
N PHE A 95 13.29 5.50 9.71
CA PHE A 95 12.08 4.86 10.23
C PHE A 95 11.82 3.44 9.69
N ALA A 96 12.58 2.95 8.69
CA ALA A 96 12.38 1.61 8.15
C ALA A 96 12.39 0.51 9.23
N GLY A 97 13.32 0.57 10.19
CA GLY A 97 13.39 -0.40 11.28
C GLY A 97 12.16 -0.36 12.21
N ILE A 98 11.66 0.83 12.53
CA ILE A 98 10.47 1.02 13.38
C ILE A 98 9.22 0.52 12.64
N ILE A 99 9.06 0.92 11.39
CA ILE A 99 7.95 0.47 10.53
C ILE A 99 7.99 -1.06 10.37
N ARG A 100 9.17 -1.66 10.23
CA ARG A 100 9.34 -3.12 10.19
C ARG A 100 8.82 -3.79 11.45
N GLY A 101 9.09 -3.22 12.62
CA GLY A 101 8.57 -3.70 13.91
C GLY A 101 7.05 -3.66 13.97
N ILE A 102 6.44 -2.55 13.53
CA ILE A 102 4.98 -2.42 13.45
C ILE A 102 4.39 -3.48 12.50
N MET A 103 5.01 -3.69 11.33
CA MET A 103 4.55 -4.69 10.38
C MET A 103 4.67 -6.13 10.89
N LEU A 104 5.62 -6.44 11.78
CA LEU A 104 5.64 -7.75 12.45
C LEU A 104 4.41 -7.99 13.33
N ILE A 105 3.93 -6.93 14.00
CA ILE A 105 2.72 -7.00 14.82
C ILE A 105 1.50 -7.25 13.94
N TYR A 106 1.35 -6.53 12.84
CA TYR A 106 0.29 -6.79 11.84
C TYR A 106 0.34 -8.23 11.33
N THR A 107 1.51 -8.73 10.95
CA THR A 107 1.67 -10.12 10.49
C THR A 107 1.25 -11.13 11.57
N ALA A 108 1.60 -10.88 12.84
CA ALA A 108 1.18 -11.73 13.94
C ALA A 108 -0.35 -11.72 14.13
N GLN A 109 -0.99 -10.56 14.03
CA GLN A 109 -2.45 -10.42 14.09
C GLN A 109 -3.14 -11.13 12.93
N PHE A 110 -2.65 -10.96 11.69
CA PHE A 110 -3.20 -11.65 10.52
C PHE A 110 -3.07 -13.17 10.64
N ASN A 111 -1.92 -13.67 11.13
CA ASN A 111 -1.74 -15.08 11.42
C ASN A 111 -2.73 -15.61 12.47
N ALA A 112 -3.07 -14.80 13.48
CA ALA A 112 -4.07 -15.17 14.48
C ALA A 112 -5.49 -15.24 13.87
N ILE A 113 -5.86 -14.28 13.01
CA ILE A 113 -7.13 -14.29 12.26
C ILE A 113 -7.25 -15.59 11.46
N ILE A 114 -6.22 -15.92 10.66
CA ILE A 114 -6.20 -17.13 9.82
C ILE A 114 -6.38 -18.39 10.68
N LYS A 115 -5.63 -18.51 11.78
CA LYS A 115 -5.72 -19.66 12.69
C LYS A 115 -7.11 -19.79 13.32
N ASN A 116 -7.75 -18.68 13.66
CA ASN A 116 -9.09 -18.69 14.26
C ASN A 116 -10.15 -19.09 13.24
N CYS A 117 -10.11 -18.53 12.03
CA CYS A 117 -11.01 -18.92 10.94
C CYS A 117 -10.85 -20.40 10.58
N TYR A 118 -9.62 -20.90 10.50
CA TYR A 118 -9.36 -22.32 10.25
C TYR A 118 -9.94 -23.23 11.32
N LYS A 119 -9.81 -22.86 12.61
CA LYS A 119 -10.41 -23.62 13.72
C LYS A 119 -11.93 -23.61 13.70
N LYS A 120 -12.57 -22.52 13.27
CA LYS A 120 -14.03 -22.43 13.15
C LYS A 120 -14.59 -23.27 12.00
N ALA A 121 -13.81 -23.45 10.93
CA ALA A 121 -14.21 -24.19 9.73
C ALA A 121 -14.03 -25.72 9.87
N LYS A 122 -13.40 -26.17 10.96
CA LYS A 122 -13.21 -27.58 11.30
C LYS A 122 -14.22 -28.01 12.35
#